data_AF-A0A174J341-F1
#
_entry.id   AF-A0A174J341-F1
#
_cell.length_a   1.000
_cell.length_b   1.000
_cell.length_c   1.000
_cell.angle_alpha   90.00
_cell.angle_beta   90.00
_cell.angle_gamma   90.00
#
_symmetry.space_group_name_H-M   'P 1'
#
loop_
_entity.id
_entity.type
_entity.pdbx_description
1 polymer ?
#
loop_
_entity_poly.entity_id
_entity_poly.type
_entity_poly.pdbx_seq_one_letter_code
_entity_poly.pdbx_strand_id
1 'polypeptide(L)'
;MKQKELKFDIEKINDMKKSLSDSADDLNTYKDKVIQSLDKLKKDWNTAAGKNFMQNVDTDWTKEVENYIKIIGAVEELLEEAATQYEKVEDEVDKIKFY
;
A
#
# COMPACT_ATOMS: atom_id res chain seq x y z
N MET A 1 35.73 1.32 -20.70
CA MET A 1 34.56 2.22 -20.83
C MET A 1 33.83 2.18 -19.51
N LYS A 2 33.54 3.32 -18.88
CA LYS A 2 32.62 3.34 -17.74
C LYS A 2 31.23 3.03 -18.29
N GLN A 3 30.68 1.89 -17.89
CA GLN A 3 29.31 1.50 -18.17
C GLN A 3 28.43 2.70 -17.83
N LYS A 4 27.64 3.17 -18.81
CA LYS A 4 26.65 4.22 -18.57
C LYS A 4 25.52 3.56 -17.78
N GLU A 5 25.73 3.39 -16.48
CA GLU A 5 24.66 3.02 -15.56
C GLU A 5 23.62 4.13 -15.65
N LEU A 6 22.51 3.83 -16.32
CA LEU A 6 21.26 4.50 -16.04
C LEU A 6 21.05 4.35 -14.54
N LYS A 7 21.11 5.46 -13.82
CA LYS A 7 21.23 5.53 -12.36
C LYS A 7 19.91 5.19 -11.65
N PHE A 8 19.16 4.23 -12.18
CA PHE A 8 17.84 3.86 -11.73
C PHE A 8 17.92 2.48 -11.10
N ASP A 9 17.78 2.45 -9.80
CA ASP A 9 17.89 1.25 -9.00
C ASP A 9 16.54 0.53 -9.03
N ILE A 10 16.33 -0.29 -10.07
CA ILE A 10 15.10 -1.07 -10.28
C ILE A 10 14.82 -1.98 -9.09
N GLU A 11 15.87 -2.51 -8.45
CA GLU A 11 15.76 -3.29 -7.20
C GLU A 11 15.13 -2.44 -6.09
N LYS A 12 15.62 -1.22 -5.85
CA LYS A 12 14.99 -0.31 -4.87
C LYS A 12 13.55 0.09 -5.22
N ILE A 13 13.21 0.25 -6.50
CA ILE A 13 11.83 0.53 -6.92
C ILE A 13 10.94 -0.66 -6.56
N ASN A 14 11.38 -1.87 -6.86
CA ASN A 14 10.65 -3.10 -6.54
C ASN A 14 10.53 -3.34 -5.03
N ASP A 15 11.57 -3.06 -4.25
CA ASP A 15 11.53 -3.14 -2.78
C ASP A 15 10.51 -2.15 -2.19
N MET A 16 10.46 -0.93 -2.74
CA MET A 16 9.50 0.08 -2.30
C MET A 16 8.07 -0.31 -2.67
N LYS A 17 7.86 -0.82 -3.88
CA LYS A 17 6.58 -1.36 -4.35
C LYS A 17 6.07 -2.44 -3.40
N LYS A 18 6.94 -3.40 -3.03
CA LYS A 18 6.62 -4.45 -2.07
C LYS A 18 6.27 -3.89 -0.69
N SER A 19 7.08 -2.97 -0.17
CA SER A 19 6.85 -2.37 1.15
C SER A 19 5.52 -1.62 1.22
N LEU A 20 5.14 -0.95 0.14
CA LEU A 20 3.85 -0.27 -0.01
C LEU A 20 2.70 -1.27 -0.04
N SER A 21 2.82 -2.34 -0.83
CA SER A 21 1.83 -3.42 -0.91
C SER A 21 1.60 -4.07 0.47
N ASP A 22 2.67 -4.46 1.15
CA ASP A 22 2.62 -5.03 2.51
C ASP A 22 1.94 -4.06 3.50
N SER A 23 2.21 -2.76 3.39
CA SER A 23 1.60 -1.73 4.25
C SER A 23 0.10 -1.55 3.98
N ALA A 24 -0.33 -1.64 2.73
CA ALA A 24 -1.75 -1.56 2.36
C ALA A 24 -2.52 -2.77 2.89
N ASP A 25 -1.94 -3.97 2.77
CA ASP A 25 -2.52 -5.21 3.29
C ASP A 25 -2.65 -5.19 4.82
N ASP A 26 -1.62 -4.69 5.51
CA ASP A 26 -1.64 -4.50 6.96
C ASP A 26 -2.73 -3.50 7.38
N LEU A 27 -2.83 -2.35 6.72
CA LEU A 27 -3.88 -1.36 6.99
C LEU A 27 -5.27 -1.95 6.82
N ASN A 28 -5.49 -2.72 5.74
CA ASN A 28 -6.78 -3.36 5.50
C ASN A 28 -7.08 -4.41 6.58
N THR A 29 -6.09 -5.22 6.95
CA THR A 29 -6.21 -6.25 7.99
C THR A 29 -6.53 -5.63 9.35
N TYR A 30 -5.86 -4.54 9.74
CA TYR A 30 -6.10 -3.88 11.02
C TYR A 30 -7.47 -3.19 11.06
N LYS A 31 -7.89 -2.55 9.95
CA LYS A 31 -9.24 -2.00 9.81
C LYS A 31 -10.29 -3.07 10.11
N ASP A 32 -10.18 -4.22 9.46
CA ASP A 32 -11.15 -5.31 9.61
C ASP A 32 -11.15 -5.88 11.05
N LYS A 33 -9.99 -6.04 11.68
CA LYS A 33 -9.87 -6.49 13.07
C LYS A 33 -10.54 -5.52 14.06
N VAL A 34 -10.40 -4.22 13.85
CA VAL A 34 -11.04 -3.21 14.70
C VAL A 34 -12.56 -3.25 14.51
N ILE A 35 -13.05 -3.32 13.27
CA ILE A 35 -14.49 -3.44 12.97
C ILE A 35 -15.08 -4.68 13.64
N GLN A 36 -14.43 -5.85 13.48
CA GLN A 36 -14.88 -7.10 14.12
C GLN A 36 -14.90 -6.98 15.66
N SER A 37 -13.92 -6.29 16.23
CA SER A 37 -13.85 -6.06 17.68
C SER A 37 -14.97 -5.14 18.16
N LEU A 38 -15.31 -4.10 17.39
CA LEU A 38 -16.43 -3.21 17.67
C LEU A 38 -17.78 -3.93 17.58
N ASP A 39 -17.97 -4.75 16.54
CA ASP A 39 -19.19 -5.56 16.37
C ASP A 39 -19.37 -6.55 17.51
N LYS A 40 -18.29 -7.21 17.92
CA LYS A 40 -18.30 -8.10 19.09
C LYS A 40 -18.65 -7.34 20.36
N LEU A 41 -17.99 -6.21 20.60
CA LEU A 41 -18.24 -5.38 21.77
C LEU A 41 -19.69 -4.87 21.80
N LYS A 42 -20.26 -4.50 20.65
CA LYS A 42 -21.66 -4.08 20.51
C LYS A 42 -22.64 -5.18 20.86
N LYS A 43 -22.32 -6.43 20.49
CA LYS A 43 -23.13 -7.61 20.82
C LYS A 43 -23.03 -7.97 22.31
N ASP A 44 -21.81 -8.00 22.83
CA ASP A 44 -21.53 -8.51 24.18
C ASP A 44 -21.87 -7.47 25.27
N TRP A 45 -21.71 -6.17 24.99
CA TRP A 45 -21.97 -5.08 25.93
C TRP A 45 -23.37 -4.45 25.76
N ASN A 46 -24.42 -5.25 25.92
CA ASN A 46 -25.82 -4.82 25.71
C ASN A 46 -26.45 -4.04 26.89
N THR A 47 -25.65 -3.25 27.61
CA THR A 47 -26.15 -2.37 28.68
C THR A 47 -26.53 -1.00 28.11
N ALA A 48 -27.24 -0.17 28.88
CA ALA A 48 -27.53 1.21 28.48
C ALA A 48 -26.24 2.01 28.20
N ALA A 49 -25.19 1.79 29.01
CA ALA A 49 -23.88 2.41 28.81
C ALA A 49 -23.22 1.94 27.51
N GLY A 50 -23.24 0.63 27.22
CA GLY A 50 -22.68 0.08 25.99
C GLY A 50 -23.41 0.56 24.73
N LYS A 51 -24.75 0.68 24.78
CA LYS A 51 -25.53 1.29 23.69
C LYS A 51 -25.16 2.75 23.47
N ASN A 52 -25.02 3.53 24.54
CA ASN A 52 -24.60 4.94 24.44
C ASN A 52 -23.17 5.06 23.90
N PHE A 53 -22.24 4.21 24.35
CA PHE A 53 -20.88 4.17 23.80
C PHE A 53 -20.91 3.94 22.29
N MET A 54 -21.62 2.91 21.82
CA MET A 54 -21.69 2.56 20.39
C MET A 54 -22.36 3.62 19.52
N GLN A 55 -23.25 4.45 20.07
CA GLN A 55 -23.82 5.59 19.36
C GLN A 55 -22.82 6.74 19.16
N ASN A 56 -21.80 6.82 20.02
CA ASN A 56 -20.77 7.86 19.98
C ASN A 56 -19.46 7.40 19.35
N VAL A 57 -19.31 6.09 19.04
CA VAL A 57 -18.15 5.59 18.30
C VAL A 57 -18.26 6.10 16.87
N ASP A 58 -17.30 6.93 16.47
CA ASP A 58 -17.12 7.32 15.08
C ASP A 58 -16.46 6.17 14.29
N THR A 59 -17.05 5.83 13.15
CA THR A 59 -16.52 4.82 12.21
C THR A 59 -16.04 5.44 10.91
N ASP A 60 -16.07 6.77 10.75
CA ASP A 60 -15.64 7.46 9.53
C ASP A 60 -14.14 7.28 9.24
N TRP A 61 -13.33 6.97 10.25
CA TRP A 61 -11.92 6.60 10.07
C TRP A 61 -11.73 5.41 9.10
N THR A 62 -12.72 4.54 8.93
CA THR A 62 -12.65 3.41 7.97
C THR A 62 -12.53 3.90 6.53
N LYS A 63 -13.24 4.98 6.18
CA LYS A 63 -13.16 5.62 4.86
C LYS A 63 -11.79 6.25 4.65
N GLU A 64 -11.23 6.89 5.68
CA GLU A 64 -9.90 7.47 5.59
C GLU A 64 -8.82 6.40 5.40
N VAL A 65 -8.91 5.27 6.11
CA VAL A 65 -8.02 4.13 5.90
C VAL A 65 -8.14 3.58 4.47
N GLU A 66 -9.35 3.46 3.95
CA GLU A 66 -9.57 3.05 2.55
C GLU A 66 -9.00 4.04 1.54
N ASN A 67 -9.06 5.35 1.83
CA ASN A 67 -8.43 6.36 0.99
C ASN A 67 -6.90 6.23 1.00
N TYR A 68 -6.28 5.99 2.16
CA TYR A 68 -4.85 5.73 2.22
C TYR A 68 -4.44 4.49 1.43
N ILE A 69 -5.18 3.38 1.57
CA ILE A 69 -4.95 2.16 0.78
C ILE A 69 -5.02 2.45 -0.72
N LYS A 70 -6.01 3.23 -1.18
CA LYS A 70 -6.12 3.63 -2.60
C LYS A 70 -4.93 4.45 -3.07
N ILE A 71 -4.48 5.41 -2.27
CA ILE A 71 -3.31 6.24 -2.60
C ILE A 71 -2.06 5.38 -2.69
N ILE A 72 -1.86 4.46 -1.75
CA ILE A 72 -0.74 3.52 -1.75
C ILE A 72 -0.76 2.67 -3.03
N GLY A 73 -1.91 2.10 -3.40
CA GLY A 73 -2.06 1.32 -4.63
C GLY A 73 -1.75 2.15 -5.89
N ALA A 74 -2.19 3.41 -5.95
CA ALA A 74 -1.85 4.29 -7.07
C ALA A 74 -0.34 4.58 -7.18
N VAL A 75 0.35 4.72 -6.04
CA VAL A 75 1.81 4.87 -6.04
C VAL A 75 2.50 3.56 -6.46
N GLU A 76 1.98 2.41 -6.04
CA GLU A 76 2.47 1.10 -6.46
C GLU A 76 2.43 0.94 -7.98
N GLU A 77 1.31 1.30 -8.62
CA GLU A 77 1.14 1.29 -10.07
C GLU A 77 2.16 2.21 -10.78
N LEU A 78 2.38 3.42 -10.25
CA LEU A 78 3.38 4.34 -10.81
C LEU A 78 4.81 3.79 -10.70
N LEU A 79 5.13 3.09 -9.61
CA LEU A 79 6.43 2.45 -9.43
C LEU A 79 6.61 1.25 -10.37
N GLU A 80 5.56 0.46 -10.60
CA GLU A 80 5.56 -0.64 -11.56
C GLU A 80 5.81 -0.13 -12.99
N GLU A 81 5.11 0.93 -13.39
CA GLU A 81 5.33 1.57 -14.68
C GLU A 81 6.77 2.07 -14.81
N ALA A 82 7.29 2.74 -13.77
CA ALA A 82 8.66 3.23 -13.76
C ALA A 82 9.67 2.09 -13.90
N ALA A 83 9.56 1.01 -13.12
CA ALA A 83 10.43 -0.16 -13.21
C ALA A 83 10.41 -0.76 -14.63
N THR A 84 9.21 -0.98 -15.18
CA THR A 84 9.03 -1.52 -16.52
C THR A 84 9.70 -0.67 -17.60
N GLN A 85 9.61 0.66 -17.49
CA GLN A 85 10.25 1.56 -18.45
C GLN A 85 11.76 1.54 -18.31
N TYR A 86 12.30 1.50 -17.08
CA TYR A 86 13.75 1.44 -16.89
C TYR A 86 14.35 0.12 -17.38
N GLU A 87 13.71 -1.02 -17.11
CA GLU A 87 14.12 -2.33 -17.63
C GLU A 87 14.23 -2.32 -19.16
N LYS A 88 13.24 -1.74 -19.86
CA LYS A 88 13.29 -1.59 -21.32
C LYS A 88 14.49 -0.77 -21.79
N VAL A 89 14.84 0.31 -21.09
CA VAL A 89 15.98 1.14 -21.49
C VAL A 89 17.29 0.38 -21.25
N GLU A 90 17.42 -0.38 -20.15
CA GLU A 90 18.58 -1.23 -19.91
C GLU A 90 18.74 -2.30 -21.00
N ASP A 91 17.65 -2.98 -21.36
CA ASP A 91 17.63 -3.96 -22.46
C ASP A 91 18.09 -3.35 -23.80
N GLU A 92 17.67 -2.13 -24.12
CA GLU A 92 18.09 -1.43 -25.34
C GLU A 92 19.56 -0.99 -25.28
N VAL A 93 20.06 -0.58 -24.11
CA VAL A 93 21.48 -0.24 -23.92
C VAL A 93 22.37 -1.47 -24.11
N ASP A 94 21.97 -2.63 -23.59
CA ASP A 94 22.73 -3.88 -23.73
C ASP A 94 22.82 -4.37 -25.18
N LYS A 95 21.84 -4.02 -26.03
CA LYS A 95 21.87 -4.30 -27.46
C LYS A 95 22.89 -3.43 -28.22
N ILE A 96 23.25 -2.26 -27.68
CA ILE A 96 24.22 -1.35 -28.30
C ILE A 96 25.64 -1.83 -27.97
N LYS A 97 26.17 -2.73 -28.79
CA LYS A 97 27.60 -3.07 -28.78
C LYS A 97 28.41 -1.90 -29.33
N PHE A 98 29.25 -1.29 -28.49
CA PHE A 98 30.31 -0.40 -28.96
C PHE A 98 31.43 -1.27 -29.55
N TYR A 99 31.53 -1.27 -30.89
CA TYR A 99 32.68 -1.77 -31.63
C TYR A 99 33.88 -0.83 -31.49
#